data_AF-A0A2M7MA78-F1
#
_entry.id   AF-A0A2M7MA78-F1
#
_cell.length_a   1.000
_cell.length_b   1.000
_cell.length_c   1.000
_cell.angle_alpha   90.00
_cell.angle_beta   90.00
_cell.angle_gamma   90.00
#
_symmetry.space_group_name_H-M   'P 1'
#
loop_
_entity.id
_entity.type
_entity.pdbx_description
1 polymer ?
#
loop_
_entity_poly.entity_id
_entity_poly.type
_entity_poly.pdbx_seq_one_letter_code
_entity_poly.pdbx_strand_id
1 'polypeptide(L)'
;MAKETSSESYQKNYAKLQEIAQKLSNSETIDIDELVPMVDEATRAYQVCQSRIEAVEAALNKRLEVEEKENEETTTTANLSF
;
A
#
# COMPACT_ATOMS: atom_id res chain seq x y z
N MET A 1 -3.77 22.28 12.93
CA MET A 1 -4.25 21.19 12.05
C MET A 1 -3.28 20.04 12.20
N ALA A 2 -3.73 18.90 12.73
CA ALA A 2 -2.87 17.73 12.92
C ALA A 2 -2.48 17.15 11.56
N LYS A 3 -1.19 16.86 11.38
CA LYS A 3 -0.64 16.25 10.17
C LYS A 3 -0.99 14.76 10.21
N GLU A 4 -1.98 14.33 9.41
CA GLU A 4 -2.34 12.90 9.29
C GLU A 4 -1.07 12.09 9.00
N THR A 5 -0.86 11.03 9.77
CA THR A 5 0.25 10.12 9.57
C THR A 5 -0.01 9.22 8.37
N SER A 6 1.06 8.68 7.79
CA SER A 6 0.92 7.90 6.58
C SER A 6 0.17 6.57 6.76
N SER A 7 0.09 6.06 7.99
CA SER A 7 -0.71 4.88 8.34
C SER A 7 -2.20 5.24 8.46
N GLU A 8 -2.53 6.37 9.09
CA GLU A 8 -3.90 6.89 9.17
C GLU A 8 -4.45 7.17 7.77
N SER A 9 -3.63 7.70 6.87
CA SER A 9 -3.98 7.94 5.46
C SER A 9 -4.33 6.63 4.73
N TYR A 10 -3.54 5.56 4.90
CA TYR A 10 -3.86 4.25 4.31
C TYR A 10 -5.18 3.69 4.85
N GLN A 11 -5.33 3.61 6.17
CA GLN A 11 -6.50 3.01 6.81
C GLN A 11 -7.80 3.72 6.42
N LYS A 12 -7.79 5.05 6.39
CA LYS A 12 -8.94 5.86 6.00
C LYS A 12 -9.37 5.63 4.55
N ASN A 13 -8.40 5.58 3.62
CA ASN A 13 -8.70 5.35 2.20
C ASN A 13 -9.14 3.90 1.95
N TYR A 14 -8.57 2.93 2.66
CA TYR A 14 -9.02 1.55 2.60
C TYR A 14 -10.46 1.37 3.12
N ALA A 15 -10.81 2.03 4.23
CA ALA A 15 -12.17 2.02 4.75
C ALA A 15 -13.17 2.63 3.74
N LYS A 16 -12.80 3.74 3.10
CA LYS A 16 -13.60 4.38 2.05
C LYS A 16 -13.81 3.45 0.84
N LEU A 17 -12.78 2.72 0.42
CA LEU A 17 -12.90 1.70 -0.62
C LEU A 17 -13.89 0.59 -0.25
N GLN A 18 -13.81 0.07 0.99
CA GLN A 18 -14.74 -0.95 1.47
C GLN A 18 -16.18 -0.44 1.49
N GLU A 19 -16.40 0.80 1.96
CA GLU A 19 -17.72 1.43 1.99
C GLU A 19 -18.32 1.52 0.58
N ILE A 20 -17.55 2.03 -0.39
CA ILE A 20 -18.00 2.15 -1.78
C ILE A 20 -18.27 0.77 -2.40
N ALA A 21 -17.37 -0.19 -2.20
CA ALA A 21 -17.54 -1.55 -2.70
C ALA A 21 -18.82 -2.21 -2.14
N GLN A 22 -19.09 -2.00 -0.85
CA GLN A 22 -20.29 -2.52 -0.20
C GLN A 22 -21.56 -1.82 -0.69
N LYS A 23 -21.51 -0.51 -0.94
CA LYS A 23 -22.64 0.22 -1.55
C LYS A 23 -22.92 -0.30 -2.97
N LEU A 24 -21.89 -0.51 -3.77
CA LEU A 24 -22.01 -1.06 -5.13
C LEU A 24 -22.54 -2.50 -5.13
N SER A 25 -22.11 -3.36 -4.19
CA SER A 25 -22.53 -4.77 -4.15
C SER A 25 -23.97 -4.99 -3.67
N ASN A 26 -24.45 -4.11 -2.80
CA ASN A 26 -25.76 -4.26 -2.15
C ASN A 26 -26.89 -3.53 -2.88
N SER A 27 -26.56 -2.71 -3.87
CA SER A 27 -27.54 -1.92 -4.60
C SER A 27 -27.95 -2.64 -5.88
N GLU A 28 -29.23 -3.00 -6.00
CA GLU A 28 -29.78 -3.69 -7.17
C GLU A 28 -29.85 -2.76 -8.40
N THR A 29 -30.04 -1.46 -8.16
CA THR A 29 -29.93 -0.39 -9.16
C THR A 29 -29.21 0.81 -8.55
N ILE A 30 -28.24 1.36 -9.27
CA ILE A 30 -27.54 2.61 -8.92
C ILE A 30 -27.78 3.62 -10.04
N ASP A 31 -28.11 4.83 -9.65
CA ASP A 31 -28.19 5.95 -10.59
C ASP A 31 -26.81 6.23 -11.19
N ILE A 32 -26.75 6.39 -12.51
CA ILE A 32 -25.50 6.68 -13.22
C ILE A 32 -24.87 7.98 -12.75
N ASP A 33 -25.69 8.95 -12.34
CA ASP A 33 -25.22 10.24 -11.82
C ASP A 33 -24.59 10.09 -10.42
N GLU A 34 -24.97 9.06 -9.65
CA GLU A 34 -24.30 8.69 -8.39
C GLU A 34 -23.10 7.75 -8.60
N LEU A 35 -23.12 6.94 -9.66
CA LEU A 35 -22.08 5.95 -9.94
C LEU A 35 -20.74 6.62 -10.23
N VAL A 36 -20.74 7.61 -11.11
CA VAL A 36 -19.52 8.31 -11.55
C VAL A 36 -18.74 8.90 -10.36
N PRO A 37 -19.34 9.73 -9.48
CA PRO A 37 -18.60 10.29 -8.35
C PRO A 37 -18.13 9.23 -7.35
N MET A 38 -18.87 8.13 -7.17
CA MET A 38 -18.43 7.01 -6.33
C MET A 38 -17.19 6.30 -6.90
N VAL A 39 -17.19 6.03 -8.21
CA VAL A 39 -16.04 5.40 -8.87
C VAL A 39 -14.82 6.32 -8.80
N ASP A 40 -14.99 7.61 -9.04
CA ASP A 40 -13.91 8.60 -8.93
C ASP A 40 -13.33 8.67 -7.51
N GLU A 41 -14.19 8.62 -6.48
CA GLU A 41 -13.74 8.58 -5.09
C GLU A 41 -12.99 7.29 -4.77
N ALA A 42 -13.49 6.14 -5.25
CA ALA A 42 -12.81 4.86 -5.10
C ALA A 42 -11.44 4.87 -5.78
N THR A 43 -11.32 5.41 -7.00
CA THR A 43 -10.04 5.49 -7.72
C THR A 43 -9.03 6.34 -6.95
N ARG A 44 -9.43 7.49 -6.39
CA ARG A 44 -8.53 8.31 -5.57
C ARG A 44 -8.07 7.57 -4.31
N ALA A 45 -9.01 6.93 -3.60
CA ALA A 45 -8.68 6.17 -2.41
C ALA A 45 -7.74 5.00 -2.72
N TYR A 46 -7.97 4.31 -3.84
CA TYR A 46 -7.10 3.24 -4.34
C TYR A 46 -5.68 3.71 -4.63
N GLN A 47 -5.50 4.85 -5.31
CA GLN A 47 -4.17 5.38 -5.61
C GLN A 47 -3.34 5.65 -4.34
N VAL A 48 -3.99 6.17 -3.29
CA VAL A 48 -3.32 6.37 -2.00
C VAL A 48 -2.93 5.02 -1.39
N CYS A 49 -3.85 4.06 -1.37
CA CYS A 49 -3.57 2.72 -0.85
C CYS A 49 -2.41 2.05 -1.61
N GLN A 50 -2.43 2.09 -2.93
CA GLN A 50 -1.41 1.55 -3.82
C GLN A 50 -0.04 2.18 -3.53
N SER A 51 0.04 3.51 -3.51
CA SER A 51 1.30 4.21 -3.25
C SER A 51 1.93 3.83 -1.90
N ARG A 52 1.09 3.59 -0.89
CA ARG A 52 1.55 3.14 0.43
C ARG A 52 2.07 1.71 0.42
N ILE A 53 1.44 0.81 -0.33
CA ILE A 53 1.89 -0.57 -0.50
C ILE A 53 3.24 -0.59 -1.21
N GLU A 54 3.37 0.14 -2.32
CA GLU A 54 4.62 0.25 -3.09
C GLU A 54 5.78 0.78 -2.24
N ALA A 55 5.52 1.79 -1.39
CA ALA A 55 6.54 2.31 -0.49
C ALA A 55 6.98 1.28 0.58
N VAL A 56 6.06 0.44 1.05
CA VAL A 56 6.37 -0.65 1.99
C VAL A 56 7.15 -1.76 1.28
N GLU A 57 6.72 -2.18 0.10
CA GLU A 57 7.44 -3.18 -0.70
C GLU A 57 8.87 -2.74 -1.00
N ALA A 58 9.08 -1.49 -1.43
CA ALA A 58 10.41 -0.94 -1.68
C ALA A 58 11.29 -0.93 -0.41
N ALA A 59 10.70 -0.58 0.75
CA ALA A 59 11.42 -0.58 2.02
C ALA A 59 11.81 -2.00 2.47
N LEU A 60 10.94 -2.98 2.25
CA LEU A 60 11.21 -4.38 2.56
C LEU A 60 12.28 -4.96 1.63
N ASN A 61 12.16 -4.76 0.33
CA ASN A 61 13.15 -5.24 -0.64
C ASN A 61 14.54 -4.69 -0.34
N LYS A 62 14.65 -3.38 -0.04
CA LYS A 62 15.92 -2.78 0.35
C LYS A 62 16.52 -3.40 1.60
N ARG A 63 15.70 -3.76 2.59
CA ARG A 63 16.19 -4.43 3.81
C ARG A 63 16.67 -5.84 3.52
N LEU A 64 15.90 -6.60 2.73
CA LEU A 64 16.24 -7.98 2.37
C LEU A 64 17.52 -8.05 1.51
N GLU A 65 17.70 -7.13 0.55
CA GLU A 65 18.94 -7.03 -0.24
C GLU A 65 20.17 -6.69 0.62
N VAL A 66 20.00 -5.91 1.69
CA VAL A 66 21.07 -5.60 2.65
C VAL A 66 21.39 -6.84 3.48
N GLU A 67 20.38 -7.58 3.95
CA GLU A 67 20.56 -8.84 4.69
C GLU A 67 21.27 -9.91 3.83
N GLU A 68 21.04 -9.96 2.52
CA GLU A 68 21.75 -10.86 1.60
C GLU A 68 23.23 -10.48 1.44
N LYS A 69 23.55 -9.19 1.28
CA LYS A 69 24.93 -8.71 1.11
C LYS A 69 25.76 -8.83 2.38
N GLU A 70 25.16 -8.59 3.55
CA GLU A 70 25.83 -8.77 4.85
C GLU A 70 26.19 -10.24 5.09
N ASN A 71 25.37 -11.19 4.62
CA ASN A 71 25.69 -12.62 4.72
C ASN A 71 26.79 -13.08 3.73
N GLU A 72 26.90 -12.47 2.54
CA GLU A 72 27.97 -12.76 1.57
C GLU A 72 29.35 -12.25 2.01
N GLU A 73 29.44 -11.05 2.59
CA GLU A 73 30.71 -10.48 3.08
C GLU A 73 31.28 -11.25 4.29
N THR A 74 30.41 -11.78 5.15
CA THR A 74 30.80 -12.58 6.32
C THR A 74 31.38 -13.95 5.94
N THR A 75 30.94 -14.51 4.81
CA THR A 75 31.42 -15.82 4.32
C THR A 75 32.75 -15.72 3.58
N THR A 76 33.01 -14.59 2.91
CA THR A 76 34.28 -14.36 2.17
C THR A 76 35.45 -14.05 3.11
N THR A 77 35.23 -13.30 4.19
CA THR A 77 36.27 -12.99 5.18
C THR A 77 36.71 -14.22 5.99
N ALA A 78 35.81 -15.17 6.26
CA ALA A 78 36.15 -16.42 6.95
C ALA A 78 37.05 -17.36 6.10
N ASN A 79 36.96 -17.30 4.77
CA ASN A 79 37.74 -18.15 3.85
C ASN A 79 39.12 -17.59 3.47
N LEU A 80 39.41 -16.31 3.78
CA LEU A 80 40.72 -15.69 3.54
C LEU A 80 41.64 -15.73 4.77
N SER A 81 41.17 -16.33 5.87
CA SER A 81 41.92 -16.52 7.13
C SER A 81 42.47 -17.95 7.33
N PHE A 82 42.65 -18.72 6.25
CA PHE A 82 43.37 -19.99 6.26
C PHE A 82 44.73 -19.88 5.55
#